data_AF-A0A3N0E2T3-F1
#
_entry.id   AF-A0A3N0E2T3-F1
#
_cell.length_a   1.000
_cell.length_b   1.000
_cell.length_c   1.000
_cell.angle_alpha   90.00
_cell.angle_beta   90.00
_cell.angle_gamma   90.00
#
_symmetry.space_group_name_H-M   'P 1'
#
loop_
_entity.id
_entity.type
_entity.pdbx_description
1 polymer ?
#
loop_
_entity_poly.entity_id
_entity_poly.type
_entity_poly.pdbx_seq_one_letter_code
_entity_poly.pdbx_strand_id
1 'polypeptide(L)' 'MTAARMLGIGRTEAYELARDGEFPCHIIRIGELYRVSTADLLRVLRATTDDR' A
#
# COMPACT_ATOMS: atom_id res chain seq x y z
N MET A 1 -1.88 10.60 -1.84
CA MET A 1 -1.78 9.14 -2.07
C MET A 1 -0.56 8.83 -2.91
N THR A 2 0.61 8.64 -2.28
CA THR A 2 1.84 8.33 -3.01
C THR A 2 1.98 6.82 -3.25
N ALA A 3 1.54 6.00 -2.29
CA ALA A 3 1.60 4.54 -2.33
C ALA A 3 0.72 3.91 -3.43
N ALA A 4 -0.57 4.27 -3.48
CA ALA A 4 -1.50 3.73 -4.48
C ALA A 4 -1.04 3.98 -5.92
N ARG A 5 -0.52 5.18 -6.20
CA ARG A 5 0.04 5.55 -7.51
C ARG A 5 1.32 4.76 -7.83
N MET A 6 2.15 4.48 -6.83
CA MET A 6 3.36 3.65 -6.98
C MET A 6 3.02 2.19 -7.31
N LEU A 7 1.88 1.71 -6.82
CA LEU A 7 1.40 0.35 -7.02
C LEU A 7 0.47 0.19 -8.23
N GLY A 8 0.15 1.27 -8.95
CA GLY A 8 -0.75 1.23 -10.10
C GLY A 8 -2.23 0.98 -9.77
N ILE A 9 -2.58 0.86 -8.49
CA ILE A 9 -3.96 0.59 -8.02
C ILE A 9 -4.76 1.87 -7.81
N GLY A 10 -6.06 1.77 -8.06
CA GLY A 10 -7.00 2.87 -7.90
C GLY A 10 -7.12 3.32 -6.45
N ARG A 11 -7.54 4.59 -6.24
CA ARG A 11 -7.77 5.16 -4.90
C ARG A 11 -8.76 4.36 -4.05
N THR A 12 -9.74 3.72 -4.70
CA THR A 12 -10.81 2.96 -4.05
C THR A 12 -10.26 1.63 -3.54
N GLU A 13 -9.65 0.88 -4.44
CA GLU A 13 -9.01 -0.42 -4.16
C GLU A 13 -7.92 -0.27 -3.08
N ALA A 14 -7.14 0.81 -3.15
CA ALA A 14 -6.17 1.11 -2.12
C ALA A 14 -6.78 1.39 -0.74
N TYR A 15 -7.95 2.03 -0.69
CA TYR A 15 -8.67 2.27 0.57
C TYR A 15 -9.35 1.00 1.09
N GLU A 16 -9.89 0.17 0.20
CA GLU A 16 -10.51 -1.11 0.55
C GLU A 16 -9.48 -2.06 1.15
N LEU A 17 -8.36 -2.28 0.46
CA LEU A 17 -7.22 -3.06 0.96
C LEU A 17 -6.68 -2.49 2.27
N ALA A 18 -6.60 -1.16 2.40
CA ALA A 18 -6.14 -0.52 3.63
C ALA A 18 -7.11 -0.70 4.80
N ARG A 19 -8.41 -0.77 4.51
CA ARG A 19 -9.47 -0.97 5.50
C ARG A 19 -9.58 -2.43 5.93
N ASP A 20 -9.38 -3.37 5.00
CA ASP A 20 -9.42 -4.80 5.27
C ASP A 20 -8.11 -5.33 5.90
N GLY A 21 -7.06 -4.50 5.91
CA GLY A 21 -5.73 -4.92 6.37
C GLY A 21 -5.03 -5.88 5.41
N GLU A 22 -5.63 -6.14 4.25
CA GLU A 22 -5.06 -6.93 3.15
C GLU A 22 -4.16 -6.10 2.23
N PHE A 23 -3.96 -4.82 2.54
CA PHE A 23 -3.00 -4.02 1.81
C PHE A 23 -1.64 -4.72 1.84
N PRO A 24 -0.98 -4.89 0.68
CA PRO A 24 0.25 -5.66 0.59
C PRO A 24 1.40 -5.02 1.39
N CYS A 25 1.17 -3.84 1.95
CA CYS A 25 2.05 -3.12 2.84
C CYS A 25 1.45 -3.05 4.25
N HIS A 26 2.26 -3.27 5.27
CA HIS A 26 1.87 -3.04 6.65
C HIS A 26 1.42 -1.58 6.88
N ILE A 27 0.17 -1.42 7.31
CA ILE A 27 -0.45 -0.13 7.61
C ILE A 27 -0.52 0.07 9.11
N ILE A 28 0.02 1.20 9.55
CA ILE A 28 -0.06 1.68 10.92
C ILE A 28 -1.09 2.81 10.96
N ARG A 29 -2.13 2.61 11.75
CA ARG A 29 -3.15 3.64 11.99
C ARG A 29 -2.67 4.55 13.13
N ILE A 30 -2.44 5.81 12.81
CA ILE A 30 -2.02 6.85 13.75
C ILE A 30 -3.17 7.85 13.84
N GLY A 31 -4.07 7.63 14.81
CA GLY A 31 -5.32 8.37 14.93
C GLY A 31 -6.20 8.17 13.70
N GLU A 32 -6.46 9.25 12.97
CA GLU A 32 -7.22 9.28 11.72
C GLU A 32 -6.34 9.10 10.46
N LEU A 33 -5.02 9.10 10.61
CA LEU A 33 -4.08 8.89 9.50
C LEU A 33 -3.72 7.42 9.35
N TYR A 34 -3.71 6.95 8.10
CA TYR A 34 -3.12 5.68 7.71
C TYR A 34 -1.70 5.93 7.20
N ARG A 35 -0.70 5.40 7.91
CA ARG A 35 0.69 5.41 7.46
C ARG A 35 1.09 4.03 6.96
N VAL A 36 1.67 4.01 5.76
CA VAL A 36 2.24 2.79 5.17
C VAL A 36 3.72 2.74 5.51
N SER A 37 4.21 1.59 5.98
CA SER A 37 5.65 1.39 6.17
C SER A 37 6.37 1.45 4.83
N THR A 38 7.34 2.36 4.70
CA THR A 38 8.13 2.52 3.46
C THR A 38 8.94 1.25 3.14
N ALA A 39 9.34 0.48 4.15
CA ALA A 39 10.03 -0.80 3.96
C ALA A 39 9.13 -1.84 3.28
N ASP A 40 7.85 -1.88 3.67
CA ASP A 40 6.86 -2.73 3.04
C ASP A 40 6.49 -2.23 1.64
N LEU A 41 6.35 -0.92 1.48
CA LEU A 41 6.14 -0.30 0.17
C LEU A 41 7.26 -0.67 -0.82
N LEU A 42 8.51 -0.63 -0.37
CA LEU A 42 9.67 -1.08 -1.15
C LEU A 42 9.64 -2.58 -1.44
N ARG A 43 9.14 -3.39 -0.51
CA ARG A 43 9.03 -4.84 -0.68
C ARG A 43 8.00 -5.20 -1.75
N VAL A 44 6.83 -4.55 -1.70
CA VAL A 44 5.77 -4.71 -2.69
C VAL A 44 6.20 -4.17 -4.03
N LEU A 45 6.80 -2.98 -4.10
CA LEU A 45 7.30 -2.41 -5.35
C LEU A 45 8.36 -3.33 -5.99
N ARG A 46 9.23 -3.95 -5.19
CA ARG A 46 10.18 -4.95 -5.68
C ARG A 46 9.49 -6.23 -6.15
N ALA A 47 8.46 -6.70 -5.44
CA ALA A 47 7.68 -7.88 -5.84
C ALA A 47 6.87 -7.64 -7.12
N THR A 48 6.32 -6.44 -7.32
CA THR A 48 5.57 -6.07 -8.53
C THR A 48 6.47 -5.69 -9.70
N THR A 49 7.76 -5.42 -9.45
CA THR A 49 8.77 -5.25 -10.52
C THR A 49 9.33 -6.60 -10.98
N ASP A 50 9.01 -7.68 -10.27
CA ASP A 50 9.25 -9.07 -10.69
C ASP A 50 7.98 -9.68 -11.31
N ASP A 51 7.22 -8.89 -12.06
CA ASP A 51 6.31 -9.43 -13.07
C ASP A 51 6.77 -8.90 -14.43
N ARG A 52 6.98 -9.84 -15.35
CA ARG A 52 7.72 -9.73 -16.61
C ARG A 52 7.21 -8.65 -17.57
#